data_AF-A0A6N8JB15-F1
#
_entry.id   AF-A0A6N8JB15-F1
#
_cell.length_a   1.000
_cell.length_b   1.000
_cell.length_c   1.000
_cell.angle_alpha   90.00
_cell.angle_beta   90.00
_cell.angle_gamma   90.00
#
_symmetry.space_group_name_H-M   'P 1'
#
loop_
_entity.id
_entity.type
_entity.pdbx_description
1 polymer ?
#
loop_
_entity_poly.entity_id
_entity_poly.type
_entity_poly.pdbx_seq_one_letter_code
_entity_poly.pdbx_strand_id
1 'polypeptide(L)'
;MGALRAGSNIYPLPGSNELVETEIINLLKYFSLFRHPLKLSEIYRLLPDNIKELDAKLALRKMDITGTIKKIDEYYLLATDDDAIIEKRIIGEVKATHLFPKAKRTAHFISLFPFVKFVGISGSLSKNYADEKTDFDFFIITANNTLWICRTILHLVKKLSYIIGRQHYLCMNYFIDEHHLRLDEKNLFTRIELSTLIPVYNKNIYKTFLLRNQSNLSNIQHLDIDFEGAVKFNLITLGKKNLFWKSLNLFLMDLTDRKWKHKWRKRGFPMEDYELAFKTTPYVSKNHPANYQKKVLEQLQKR
;
A
#
# COMPACT_ATOMS: atom_id res chain seq x y z
N MET A 1 42.86 -25.14 47.64
CA MET A 1 41.59 -24.40 47.86
C MET A 1 41.19 -23.77 46.54
N GLY A 2 40.19 -24.35 45.89
CA GLY A 2 39.69 -23.89 44.60
C GLY A 2 38.68 -22.75 44.76
N ALA A 3 38.71 -21.82 43.81
CA ALA A 3 37.59 -20.94 43.51
C ALA A 3 37.54 -20.80 41.98
N LEU A 4 36.73 -21.65 41.35
CA LEU A 4 36.30 -21.51 39.96
C LEU A 4 35.44 -20.25 39.88
N ARG A 5 35.94 -19.19 39.27
CA ARG A 5 35.12 -18.06 38.84
C ARG A 5 34.32 -18.51 37.62
N ALA A 6 33.02 -18.71 37.81
CA ALA A 6 32.07 -18.91 36.75
C ALA A 6 32.12 -17.71 35.80
N GLY A 7 32.60 -17.93 34.58
CA GLY A 7 32.44 -16.97 33.49
C GLY A 7 30.95 -16.79 33.22
N SER A 8 30.45 -15.57 33.41
CA SER A 8 29.13 -15.17 32.96
C SER A 8 29.11 -15.25 31.43
N ASN A 9 28.61 -16.36 30.89
CA ASN A 9 28.20 -16.44 29.50
C ASN A 9 27.04 -15.46 29.30
N ILE A 10 27.36 -14.27 28.81
CA ILE A 10 26.37 -13.34 28.27
C ILE A 10 25.90 -13.97 26.96
N TYR A 11 24.82 -14.75 27.05
CA TYR A 11 24.06 -15.12 25.86
C TYR A 11 23.50 -13.83 25.26
N PRO A 12 23.78 -13.50 23.99
CA PRO A 12 23.14 -12.36 23.35
C PRO A 12 21.64 -12.62 23.30
N LEU A 13 20.86 -11.71 23.89
CA LEU A 13 19.40 -11.74 23.84
C LEU A 13 18.95 -11.69 22.37
N PRO A 14 17.83 -12.38 22.02
CA PRO A 14 17.40 -12.50 20.64
C PRO A 14 16.86 -11.15 20.13
N GLY A 15 17.52 -10.59 19.10
CA GLY A 15 17.18 -9.31 18.47
C GLY A 15 17.53 -8.11 19.35
N SER A 16 18.62 -7.40 19.05
CA SER A 16 19.00 -6.21 19.82
C SER A 16 17.85 -5.20 19.86
N ASN A 17 17.44 -4.76 21.05
CA ASN A 17 16.37 -3.77 21.27
C ASN A 17 16.47 -2.56 20.32
N GLU A 18 17.70 -2.18 19.95
CA GLU A 18 18.01 -1.08 19.02
C GLU A 18 17.45 -1.29 17.60
N LEU A 19 17.40 -2.52 17.08
CA LEU A 19 16.81 -2.82 15.77
C LEU A 19 15.29 -2.67 15.80
N VAL A 20 14.64 -3.07 16.90
CA VAL A 20 13.19 -2.93 17.10
C VAL A 20 12.82 -1.44 17.17
N GLU A 21 13.55 -0.66 17.98
CA GLU A 21 13.37 0.78 18.09
C GLU A 21 13.52 1.48 16.74
N THR A 22 14.52 1.07 15.94
CA THR A 22 14.75 1.62 14.58
C THR A 22 13.58 1.37 13.64
N GLU A 23 13.03 0.14 13.59
CA GLU A 23 11.85 -0.16 12.76
C GLU A 23 10.62 0.63 13.21
N ILE A 24 10.40 0.78 14.53
CA ILE A 24 9.31 1.58 15.08
C ILE A 24 9.47 3.05 14.70
N ILE A 25 10.67 3.64 14.84
CA ILE A 25 10.91 5.03 14.46
C ILE A 25 10.68 5.25 12.97
N ASN A 26 11.17 4.35 12.11
CA ASN A 26 10.95 4.46 10.67
C ASN A 26 9.46 4.43 10.32
N LEU A 27 8.69 3.58 11.00
CA LEU A 27 7.25 3.51 10.85
C LEU A 27 6.56 4.81 11.30
N LEU A 28 6.87 5.29 12.50
CA LEU A 28 6.30 6.53 13.04
C LEU A 28 6.68 7.75 12.19
N LYS A 29 7.92 7.83 11.69
CA LYS A 29 8.36 8.87 10.74
C LYS A 29 7.51 8.85 9.47
N TYR A 30 7.24 7.67 8.91
CA TYR A 30 6.37 7.55 7.74
C TYR A 30 4.95 8.05 8.03
N PHE A 31 4.33 7.59 9.11
CA PHE A 31 2.94 7.93 9.43
C PHE A 31 2.77 9.39 9.91
N SER A 32 3.82 9.96 10.50
CA SER A 32 3.91 11.38 10.84
C SER A 32 3.77 12.30 9.62
N LEU A 33 4.27 11.89 8.44
CA LEU A 33 4.06 12.64 7.18
C LEU A 33 2.58 12.82 6.85
N PHE A 34 1.73 11.91 7.32
CA PHE A 34 0.28 11.93 7.13
C PHE A 34 -0.48 12.40 8.36
N ARG A 35 0.23 12.86 9.42
CA ARG A 35 -0.36 13.25 10.70
C ARG A 35 -1.28 12.17 11.26
N HIS A 36 -0.83 10.92 11.20
CA HIS A 36 -1.62 9.74 11.54
C HIS A 36 -0.93 8.98 12.68
N PRO A 37 -1.23 9.28 13.95
CA PRO A 37 -0.79 8.47 15.08
C PRO A 37 -1.24 7.02 14.94
N LEU A 38 -0.41 6.11 15.43
CA LEU A 38 -0.66 4.68 15.33
C LEU A 38 -1.02 4.06 16.68
N LYS A 39 -1.91 3.08 16.65
CA LYS A 39 -2.17 2.18 17.78
C LYS A 39 -1.11 1.09 17.83
N LEU A 40 -0.91 0.49 19.01
CA LEU A 40 0.02 -0.63 19.18
C LEU A 40 -0.23 -1.78 18.19
N SER A 41 -1.49 -2.14 17.96
CA SER A 41 -1.86 -3.20 17.03
C SER A 41 -1.50 -2.87 15.58
N GLU A 42 -1.57 -1.59 15.20
CA GLU A 42 -1.19 -1.12 13.87
C GLU A 42 0.33 -1.14 13.70
N ILE A 43 1.07 -0.69 14.73
CA ILE A 43 2.53 -0.77 14.76
C ILE A 43 2.96 -2.22 14.61
N TYR A 44 2.46 -3.11 15.49
CA TYR A 44 2.87 -4.51 15.50
C TYR A 44 2.58 -5.20 14.16
N ARG A 45 1.39 -4.97 13.58
CA ARG A 45 1.03 -5.52 12.26
C ARG A 45 1.99 -5.10 11.12
N LEU A 46 2.63 -3.95 11.24
CA LEU A 46 3.51 -3.38 10.23
C LEU A 46 5.01 -3.63 10.50
N LEU A 47 5.36 -4.15 11.68
CA LEU A 47 6.72 -4.55 12.02
C LEU A 47 7.09 -5.89 11.35
N PRO A 48 8.37 -6.10 11.01
CA PRO A 48 8.87 -7.38 10.51
C PRO A 48 8.50 -8.60 11.38
N ASP A 49 8.29 -9.75 10.74
CA ASP A 49 7.85 -11.02 11.35
C ASP A 49 8.81 -11.55 12.44
N ASN A 50 10.07 -11.15 12.41
CA ASN A 50 11.07 -11.55 13.41
C ASN A 50 10.97 -10.73 14.72
N ILE A 51 10.11 -9.72 14.79
CA ILE A 51 9.86 -8.91 15.99
C ILE A 51 8.59 -9.41 16.68
N LYS A 52 8.69 -9.79 17.95
CA LYS A 52 7.53 -10.22 18.74
C LYS A 52 6.78 -9.02 19.29
N GLU A 53 5.49 -9.19 19.56
CA GLU A 53 4.66 -8.12 20.14
C GLU A 53 5.19 -7.64 21.50
N LEU A 54 5.74 -8.55 22.31
CA LEU A 54 6.33 -8.20 23.60
C LEU A 54 7.56 -7.29 23.44
N ASP A 55 8.43 -7.59 22.48
CA ASP A 55 9.62 -6.79 22.20
C ASP A 55 9.23 -5.39 21.71
N ALA A 56 8.22 -5.30 20.85
CA ALA A 56 7.66 -4.02 20.41
C ALA A 56 7.06 -3.22 21.59
N LYS A 57 6.32 -3.85 22.51
CA LYS A 57 5.78 -3.21 23.72
C LYS A 57 6.88 -2.66 24.63
N LEU A 58 7.94 -3.44 24.85
CA LEU A 58 9.08 -3.02 25.67
C LEU A 58 9.84 -1.86 25.03
N ALA A 59 10.10 -1.92 23.72
CA ALA A 59 10.72 -0.85 22.96
C ALA A 59 9.90 0.45 23.02
N LEU A 60 8.59 0.39 22.73
CA LEU A 60 7.70 1.56 22.81
C LEU A 60 7.70 2.19 24.19
N ARG A 61 7.62 1.39 25.26
CA ARG A 61 7.65 1.89 26.64
C ARG A 61 8.98 2.58 26.96
N LYS A 62 10.10 1.99 26.54
CA LYS A 62 11.42 2.61 26.72
C LYS A 62 11.51 3.94 25.97
N MET A 63 11.11 3.96 24.70
CA MET A 63 11.18 5.15 23.84
C MET A 63 10.30 6.31 24.34
N ASP A 64 9.16 5.99 24.98
CA ASP A 64 8.27 6.96 25.63
C ASP A 64 8.94 7.56 26.86
N ILE A 65 9.55 6.73 27.73
CA ILE A 65 10.31 7.17 28.92
C ILE A 65 11.52 8.04 28.51
N THR A 66 12.21 7.69 27.43
CA THR A 66 13.36 8.46 26.95
C THR A 66 12.96 9.70 26.12
N GLY A 67 11.67 9.94 25.93
CA GLY A 67 11.15 11.12 25.22
C GLY A 67 11.40 11.12 23.70
N THR A 68 11.67 9.95 23.11
CA THR A 68 11.86 9.82 21.66
C THR A 68 10.51 9.76 20.93
N ILE A 69 9.51 9.17 21.59
CA ILE A 69 8.12 9.15 21.16
C ILE A 69 7.23 9.65 22.30
N LYS A 70 5.95 9.84 22.02
CA LYS A 70 4.92 10.03 23.04
C LYS A 70 3.88 8.95 22.90
N LYS A 71 3.40 8.44 24.04
CA LYS A 71 2.15 7.68 24.13
C LYS A 71 1.07 8.53 24.78
N ILE A 72 -0.02 8.76 24.06
CA ILE A 72 -1.21 9.46 24.58
C ILE A 72 -2.39 8.52 24.36
N ASP A 73 -3.00 8.08 25.46
CA ASP A 73 -4.00 7.01 25.48
C ASP A 73 -3.50 5.75 24.75
N GLU A 74 -4.16 5.37 23.64
CA GLU A 74 -3.79 4.23 22.80
C GLU A 74 -2.88 4.58 21.61
N TYR A 75 -2.59 5.87 21.41
CA TYR A 75 -1.87 6.38 20.25
C TYR A 75 -0.39 6.64 20.53
N TYR A 76 0.44 6.30 19.56
CA TYR A 76 1.87 6.55 19.54
C TYR A 76 2.21 7.50 18.38
N LEU A 77 3.04 8.49 18.68
CA LEU A 77 3.49 9.51 17.74
C LEU A 77 4.94 9.92 18.07
N LEU A 78 5.62 10.58 17.13
CA LEU A 78 6.95 11.13 17.40
C LEU A 78 6.85 12.23 18.45
N ALA A 79 7.86 12.36 19.31
CA ALA A 79 7.86 13.41 20.33
C ALA A 79 7.83 14.84 19.74
N THR A 80 8.27 15.00 18.49
CA THR A 80 8.26 16.26 17.76
C THR A 80 6.92 16.60 17.12
N ASP A 81 5.97 15.66 17.09
CA ASP A 81 4.65 15.91 16.51
C ASP A 81 3.71 16.57 17.54
N ASP A 82 2.74 17.32 17.01
CA ASP A 82 1.69 17.99 17.77
C ASP A 82 0.61 16.99 18.18
N ASP A 83 0.29 16.94 19.46
CA ASP A 83 -0.66 15.99 20.05
C ASP A 83 -2.11 16.23 19.53
N ALA A 84 -2.43 17.43 19.04
CA ALA A 84 -3.73 17.77 18.47
C ALA A 84 -4.10 16.94 17.21
N ILE A 85 -3.13 16.23 16.60
CA ILE A 85 -3.40 15.32 15.48
C ILE A 85 -4.22 14.09 15.90
N ILE A 86 -4.27 13.74 17.19
CA ILE A 86 -5.04 12.59 17.70
C ILE A 86 -6.55 12.83 17.51
N GLU A 87 -7.04 14.04 17.76
CA GLU A 87 -8.45 14.37 17.54
C GLU A 87 -8.85 14.16 16.07
N LYS A 88 -7.98 14.59 15.14
CA LYS A 88 -8.17 14.38 13.69
C LYS A 88 -8.16 12.89 13.34
N ARG A 89 -7.28 12.10 13.97
CA ARG A 89 -7.21 10.65 13.79
C ARG A 89 -8.52 9.98 14.18
N ILE A 90 -9.10 10.34 15.33
CA ILE A 90 -10.38 9.79 15.83
C ILE A 90 -11.53 10.17 14.90
N ILE A 91 -11.67 11.46 14.56
CA ILE A 91 -12.73 11.93 13.64
C ILE A 91 -12.62 11.20 12.30
N GLY A 92 -11.41 11.04 11.77
CA GLY A 92 -11.19 10.38 10.49
C GLY A 92 -11.50 8.88 10.52
N GLU A 93 -11.31 8.23 11.66
CA GLU A 93 -11.63 6.82 11.90
C GLU A 93 -13.16 6.58 11.87
N VAL A 94 -13.92 7.48 12.50
CA VAL A 94 -15.39 7.45 12.46
C VAL A 94 -15.89 7.65 11.04
N LYS A 95 -15.35 8.64 10.31
CA LYS A 95 -15.71 8.87 8.89
C LYS A 95 -15.38 7.67 8.02
N ALA A 96 -14.21 7.05 8.21
CA ALA A 96 -13.81 5.86 7.47
C ALA A 96 -14.83 4.73 7.65
N THR A 97 -15.31 4.50 8.88
CA THR A 97 -16.33 3.49 9.19
C THR A 97 -17.61 3.67 8.37
N HIS A 98 -18.05 4.92 8.15
CA HIS A 98 -19.24 5.21 7.34
C HIS A 98 -19.00 5.11 5.82
N LEU A 99 -17.78 5.38 5.35
CA LEU A 99 -17.43 5.31 3.93
C LEU A 99 -17.05 3.90 3.48
N PHE A 100 -16.57 3.07 4.39
CA PHE A 100 -16.06 1.73 4.08
C PHE A 100 -17.08 0.83 3.36
N PRO A 101 -18.36 0.76 3.77
CA PRO A 101 -19.38 0.00 3.04
C PRO A 101 -19.61 0.52 1.62
N LYS A 102 -19.51 1.85 1.41
CA LYS A 102 -19.65 2.46 0.08
C LYS A 102 -18.48 2.08 -0.81
N ALA A 103 -17.24 2.15 -0.31
CA ALA A 103 -16.05 1.73 -1.04
C ALA A 103 -16.10 0.24 -1.42
N LYS A 104 -16.57 -0.64 -0.53
CA LYS A 104 -16.80 -2.07 -0.83
C LYS A 104 -17.83 -2.28 -1.95
N ARG A 105 -18.95 -1.56 -1.91
CA ARG A 105 -19.97 -1.61 -2.99
C ARG A 105 -19.38 -1.16 -4.32
N THR A 106 -18.59 -0.09 -4.34
CA THR A 106 -17.93 0.37 -5.56
C THR A 106 -16.87 -0.62 -6.06
N ALA A 107 -16.07 -1.22 -5.18
CA ALA A 107 -15.13 -2.27 -5.55
C ALA A 107 -15.85 -3.50 -6.15
N HIS A 108 -17.00 -3.88 -5.58
CA HIS A 108 -17.83 -4.95 -6.15
C HIS A 108 -18.37 -4.57 -7.53
N PHE A 109 -18.85 -3.34 -7.72
CA PHE A 109 -19.24 -2.84 -9.03
C PHE A 109 -18.08 -2.89 -10.05
N ILE A 110 -16.87 -2.46 -9.66
CA ILE A 110 -15.68 -2.57 -10.51
C ILE A 110 -15.41 -4.03 -10.89
N SER A 111 -15.64 -4.98 -9.97
CA SER A 111 -15.38 -6.40 -10.23
C SER A 111 -16.23 -7.03 -11.34
N LEU A 112 -17.35 -6.40 -11.68
CA LEU A 112 -18.25 -6.85 -12.76
C LEU A 112 -17.72 -6.50 -14.15
N PHE A 113 -16.72 -5.63 -14.25
CA PHE A 113 -16.20 -5.21 -15.55
C PHE A 113 -15.36 -6.29 -16.22
N PRO A 114 -15.38 -6.35 -17.57
CA PRO A 114 -14.57 -7.30 -18.32
C PRO A 114 -13.10 -7.22 -17.91
N PHE A 115 -12.48 -8.40 -17.87
CA PHE A 115 -11.07 -8.60 -17.57
C PHE A 115 -10.61 -8.26 -16.14
N VAL A 116 -11.48 -7.77 -15.26
CA VAL A 116 -11.12 -7.59 -13.85
C VAL A 116 -10.97 -8.95 -13.17
N LYS A 117 -9.83 -9.13 -12.50
CA LYS A 117 -9.46 -10.38 -11.81
C LYS A 117 -9.41 -10.24 -10.30
N PHE A 118 -9.08 -9.05 -9.81
CA PHE A 118 -9.07 -8.68 -8.39
C PHE A 118 -9.38 -7.20 -8.25
N VAL A 119 -10.03 -6.84 -7.13
CA VAL A 119 -10.19 -5.45 -6.69
C VAL A 119 -9.91 -5.39 -5.19
N GLY A 120 -9.05 -4.46 -4.80
CA GLY A 120 -8.76 -4.14 -3.40
C GLY A 120 -8.85 -2.64 -3.13
N ILE A 121 -9.18 -2.28 -1.88
CA ILE A 121 -9.18 -0.89 -1.40
C ILE A 121 -7.77 -0.56 -0.91
N SER A 122 -7.22 0.56 -1.39
CA SER A 122 -5.89 1.09 -1.05
C SER A 122 -5.99 2.52 -0.48
N GLY A 123 -4.87 3.23 -0.35
CA GLY A 123 -4.88 4.65 0.04
C GLY A 123 -5.15 4.87 1.53
N SER A 124 -5.77 6.00 1.88
CA SER A 124 -6.07 6.36 3.27
C SER A 124 -7.16 5.48 3.88
N LEU A 125 -8.19 5.14 3.09
CA LEU A 125 -9.32 4.36 3.58
C LEU A 125 -8.91 2.94 3.99
N SER A 126 -7.88 2.38 3.34
CA SER A 126 -7.31 1.08 3.70
C SER A 126 -6.51 1.10 5.01
N LYS A 127 -6.19 2.30 5.51
CA LYS A 127 -5.55 2.60 6.80
C LYS A 127 -6.55 3.15 7.83
N ASN A 128 -7.84 2.85 7.63
CA ASN A 128 -8.93 3.26 8.52
C ASN A 128 -9.01 4.78 8.76
N TYR A 129 -8.75 5.59 7.73
CA TYR A 129 -8.82 7.04 7.83
C TYR A 129 -9.56 7.66 6.63
N ALA A 130 -10.44 8.61 6.91
CA ALA A 130 -11.08 9.44 5.90
C ALA A 130 -11.32 10.88 6.37
N ASP A 131 -11.26 11.83 5.46
CA ASP A 131 -11.63 13.23 5.60
C ASP A 131 -12.68 13.62 4.55
N GLU A 132 -13.06 14.90 4.50
CA GLU A 132 -14.05 15.42 3.54
C GLU A 132 -13.65 15.27 2.07
N LYS A 133 -12.36 15.05 1.80
CA LYS A 133 -11.79 14.97 0.45
C LYS A 133 -11.34 13.55 0.09
N THR A 134 -11.67 12.57 0.92
CA THR A 134 -11.17 11.21 0.75
C THR A 134 -11.80 10.54 -0.46
N ASP A 135 -10.94 10.18 -1.41
CA ASP A 135 -11.28 9.41 -2.58
C ASP A 135 -11.34 7.90 -2.26
N PHE A 136 -12.08 7.14 -3.07
CA PHE A 136 -12.01 5.68 -3.02
C PHE A 136 -10.94 5.19 -3.99
N ASP A 137 -9.79 4.84 -3.43
CA ASP A 137 -8.64 4.34 -4.15
C ASP A 137 -8.69 2.82 -4.29
N PHE A 138 -8.63 2.34 -5.54
CA PHE A 138 -8.66 0.93 -5.87
C PHE A 138 -7.36 0.45 -6.52
N PHE A 139 -6.91 -0.71 -6.07
CA PHE A 139 -5.88 -1.54 -6.71
C PHE A 139 -6.55 -2.65 -7.50
N ILE A 140 -6.22 -2.78 -8.78
CA ILE A 140 -6.90 -3.69 -9.71
C ILE A 140 -5.90 -4.63 -10.36
N ILE A 141 -6.19 -5.92 -10.32
CA ILE A 141 -5.48 -6.92 -11.14
C ILE A 141 -6.37 -7.28 -12.31
N THR A 142 -5.77 -7.33 -13.49
CA THR A 142 -6.47 -7.61 -14.75
C THR A 142 -6.02 -8.91 -15.38
N ALA A 143 -6.84 -9.45 -16.28
CA ALA A 143 -6.49 -10.62 -17.05
C ALA A 143 -5.29 -10.35 -17.97
N ASN A 144 -4.49 -11.38 -18.24
CA ASN A 144 -3.29 -11.23 -19.06
C ASN A 144 -3.59 -10.54 -20.42
N ASN A 145 -2.73 -9.61 -20.84
CA ASN A 145 -2.83 -8.86 -22.12
C ASN A 145 -4.05 -7.92 -22.27
N THR A 146 -4.77 -7.57 -21.19
CA THR A 146 -6.01 -6.79 -21.28
C THR A 146 -6.07 -5.56 -20.38
N LEU A 147 -4.97 -5.26 -19.68
CA LEU A 147 -4.88 -4.18 -18.70
C LEU A 147 -5.39 -2.84 -19.22
N TRP A 148 -4.89 -2.37 -20.37
CA TRP A 148 -5.23 -1.07 -20.94
C TRP A 148 -6.64 -1.02 -21.54
N ILE A 149 -7.17 -2.16 -21.97
CA ILE A 149 -8.57 -2.28 -22.37
C ILE A 149 -9.46 -2.09 -21.14
N CYS A 150 -9.23 -2.87 -20.08
CA CYS A 150 -9.93 -2.77 -18.81
C CYS A 150 -9.84 -1.35 -18.23
N ARG A 151 -8.63 -0.80 -18.16
CA ARG A 151 -8.36 0.57 -17.71
C ARG A 151 -9.17 1.59 -18.51
N THR A 152 -9.20 1.46 -19.84
CA THR A 152 -9.93 2.39 -20.71
C THR A 152 -11.42 2.33 -20.43
N ILE A 153 -12.02 1.14 -20.35
CA ILE A 153 -13.44 0.96 -20.03
C ILE A 153 -13.77 1.61 -18.69
N LEU A 154 -13.02 1.30 -17.63
CA LEU A 154 -13.29 1.84 -16.30
C LEU A 154 -13.05 3.37 -16.23
N HIS A 155 -12.09 3.90 -16.99
CA HIS A 155 -11.90 5.36 -17.06
C HIS A 155 -13.00 6.07 -17.85
N LEU A 156 -13.62 5.41 -18.83
CA LEU A 156 -14.84 5.93 -19.48
C LEU A 156 -15.98 6.00 -18.47
N VAL A 157 -16.17 4.96 -17.66
CA VAL A 157 -17.15 4.96 -16.56
C VAL A 157 -16.87 6.05 -15.54
N LYS A 158 -15.60 6.25 -15.17
CA LYS A 158 -15.18 7.38 -14.31
C LYS A 158 -15.53 8.72 -14.94
N LYS A 159 -15.34 8.90 -16.25
CA LYS A 159 -15.75 10.14 -16.93
C LYS A 159 -17.25 10.36 -16.86
N LEU A 160 -18.05 9.30 -17.01
CA LEU A 160 -19.50 9.38 -16.85
C LEU A 160 -19.89 9.72 -15.40
N SER A 161 -19.14 9.25 -14.40
CA SER A 161 -19.43 9.58 -13.01
C SER A 161 -19.20 11.05 -12.65
N TYR A 162 -18.43 11.81 -13.43
CA TYR A 162 -18.35 13.28 -13.28
C TYR A 162 -19.68 13.97 -13.58
N ILE A 163 -20.47 13.44 -14.52
CA ILE A 163 -21.76 14.03 -14.93
C ILE A 163 -22.77 14.00 -13.77
N ILE A 164 -22.66 12.99 -12.90
CA ILE A 164 -23.48 12.77 -11.71
C ILE A 164 -22.77 13.13 -10.41
N GLY A 165 -21.62 13.81 -10.46
CA GLY A 165 -20.89 14.30 -9.28
C GLY A 165 -20.29 13.23 -8.36
N ARG A 166 -20.04 12.02 -8.87
CA ARG A 166 -19.54 10.85 -8.11
C ARG A 166 -18.10 10.43 -8.47
N GLN A 167 -17.31 11.34 -9.03
CA GLN A 167 -15.94 11.07 -9.48
C GLN A 167 -15.00 10.58 -8.36
N HIS A 168 -15.19 11.07 -7.14
CA HIS A 168 -14.37 10.76 -5.96
C HIS A 168 -14.54 9.32 -5.47
N TYR A 169 -15.64 8.67 -5.86
CA TYR A 169 -15.90 7.29 -5.49
C TYR A 169 -15.25 6.27 -6.45
N LEU A 170 -14.55 6.73 -7.49
CA LEU A 170 -13.96 5.84 -8.50
C LEU A 170 -12.54 6.28 -8.87
N CYS A 171 -11.59 6.13 -7.95
CA CYS A 171 -10.16 6.33 -8.20
C CYS A 171 -9.47 4.98 -8.37
N MET A 172 -8.83 4.78 -9.53
CA MET A 172 -8.13 3.55 -9.85
C MET A 172 -6.66 3.91 -9.97
N ASN A 173 -5.93 3.72 -8.88
CA ASN A 173 -4.58 4.26 -8.73
C ASN A 173 -3.53 3.35 -9.36
N TYR A 174 -3.79 2.04 -9.33
CA TYR A 174 -2.85 1.04 -9.79
C TYR A 174 -3.56 -0.11 -10.48
N PHE A 175 -3.09 -0.44 -11.68
CA PHE A 175 -3.44 -1.63 -12.42
C PHE A 175 -2.20 -2.50 -12.60
N ILE A 176 -2.36 -3.80 -12.44
CA ILE A 176 -1.32 -4.79 -12.73
C ILE A 176 -1.93 -6.01 -13.43
N ASP A 177 -1.12 -6.66 -14.26
CA ASP A 177 -1.50 -7.87 -14.99
C ASP A 177 -1.34 -9.12 -14.11
N GLU A 178 -2.27 -10.08 -14.20
CA GLU A 178 -2.27 -11.31 -13.39
C GLU A 178 -1.03 -12.20 -13.61
N HIS A 179 -0.29 -12.03 -14.71
CA HIS A 179 0.98 -12.73 -14.94
C HIS A 179 2.20 -11.96 -14.42
N HIS A 180 2.04 -10.69 -14.06
CA HIS A 180 3.12 -9.79 -13.64
C HIS A 180 2.87 -9.27 -12.22
N LEU A 181 2.45 -10.16 -11.31
CA LEU A 181 2.05 -9.85 -9.92
C LEU A 181 3.19 -9.43 -8.98
N ARG A 182 4.22 -8.73 -9.47
CA ARG A 182 5.34 -8.23 -8.67
C ARG A 182 5.45 -6.72 -8.83
N LEU A 183 5.58 -6.02 -7.71
CA LEU A 183 5.94 -4.61 -7.69
C LEU A 183 7.47 -4.50 -7.77
N ASP A 184 7.96 -3.60 -8.62
CA ASP A 184 9.41 -3.40 -8.79
C ASP A 184 10.00 -2.58 -7.64
N GLU A 185 9.20 -1.67 -7.09
CA GLU A 185 9.58 -0.76 -6.03
C GLU A 185 9.70 -1.50 -4.67
N LYS A 186 10.89 -1.48 -4.07
CA LYS A 186 11.16 -2.08 -2.76
C LYS A 186 11.53 -1.01 -1.74
N ASN A 187 10.52 -0.50 -1.02
CA ASN A 187 10.69 0.55 -0.03
C ASN A 187 9.53 0.52 0.98
N LEU A 188 9.70 1.26 2.08
CA LEU A 188 8.71 1.33 3.16
C LEU A 188 7.31 1.73 2.68
N PHE A 189 7.20 2.68 1.74
CA PHE A 189 5.93 3.07 1.14
C PHE A 189 5.22 1.86 0.50
N THR A 190 5.94 1.10 -0.31
CA THR A 190 5.38 -0.06 -1.01
C THR A 190 5.03 -1.19 -0.04
N ARG A 191 5.86 -1.41 0.99
CA ARG A 191 5.58 -2.36 2.08
C ARG A 191 4.26 -2.01 2.79
N ILE A 192 4.05 -0.75 3.12
CA ILE A 192 2.83 -0.29 3.81
C ILE A 192 1.61 -0.39 2.88
N GLU A 193 1.72 0.00 1.61
CA GLU A 193 0.63 -0.15 0.65
C GLU A 193 0.23 -1.63 0.47
N LEU A 194 1.19 -2.55 0.41
CA LEU A 194 0.92 -3.99 0.37
C LEU A 194 0.27 -4.50 1.66
N SER A 195 0.81 -4.09 2.82
CA SER A 195 0.35 -4.53 4.15
C SER A 195 -1.06 -4.05 4.49
N THR A 196 -1.44 -2.89 3.96
CA THR A 196 -2.73 -2.25 4.24
C THR A 196 -3.75 -2.45 3.12
N LEU A 197 -3.42 -3.21 2.07
CA LEU A 197 -4.32 -3.48 0.96
C LEU A 197 -5.47 -4.38 1.41
N ILE A 198 -6.71 -3.94 1.22
CA ILE A 198 -7.90 -4.67 1.67
C ILE A 198 -8.56 -5.37 0.48
N PRO A 199 -8.55 -6.71 0.41
CA PRO A 199 -9.15 -7.45 -0.71
C PRO A 199 -10.68 -7.41 -0.64
N VAL A 200 -11.34 -7.04 -1.75
CA VAL A 200 -12.81 -7.06 -1.86
C VAL A 200 -13.29 -8.15 -2.82
N TYR A 201 -12.60 -8.34 -3.94
CA TYR A 201 -12.96 -9.35 -4.94
C TYR A 201 -11.77 -10.26 -5.25
N ASN A 202 -12.01 -11.58 -5.27
CA ASN A 202 -11.05 -12.64 -5.57
C ASN A 202 -9.83 -12.72 -4.64
N LYS A 203 -10.06 -13.22 -3.41
CA LYS A 203 -9.02 -13.39 -2.39
C LYS A 203 -7.89 -14.34 -2.83
N ASN A 204 -8.14 -15.31 -3.70
CA ASN A 204 -7.12 -16.27 -4.13
C ASN A 204 -6.01 -15.59 -4.96
N ILE A 205 -6.38 -14.64 -5.83
CA ILE A 205 -5.41 -13.84 -6.58
C ILE A 205 -4.66 -12.88 -5.65
N TYR A 206 -5.34 -12.31 -4.65
CA TYR A 206 -4.69 -11.49 -3.62
C TYR A 206 -3.63 -12.26 -2.83
N LYS A 207 -3.95 -13.48 -2.38
CA LYS A 207 -3.00 -14.39 -1.71
C LYS A 207 -1.76 -14.61 -2.59
N THR A 208 -1.95 -14.92 -3.88
CA THR A 208 -0.84 -15.05 -4.82
C THR A 208 -0.04 -13.76 -4.99
N PHE A 209 -0.71 -12.62 -5.07
CA PHE A 209 -0.07 -11.31 -5.21
C PHE A 209 0.84 -11.01 -4.01
N LEU A 210 0.39 -11.26 -2.78
CA LEU A 210 1.24 -11.10 -1.60
C LEU A 210 2.43 -12.05 -1.61
N LEU A 211 2.23 -13.34 -1.94
CA LEU A 211 3.32 -14.31 -2.03
C LEU A 211 4.38 -13.91 -3.08
N ARG A 212 3.94 -13.39 -4.23
CA ARG A 212 4.85 -12.88 -5.28
C ARG A 212 5.64 -11.64 -4.84
N ASN A 213 5.16 -10.93 -3.83
CA ASN A 213 5.80 -9.76 -3.23
C ASN A 213 6.40 -10.02 -1.85
N GLN A 214 6.49 -11.28 -1.38
CA GLN A 214 6.96 -11.61 -0.03
C GLN A 214 8.34 -11.01 0.29
N SER A 215 9.23 -10.88 -0.71
CA SER A 215 10.54 -10.24 -0.53
C SER A 215 10.49 -8.74 -0.15
N ASN A 216 9.35 -8.09 -0.34
CA ASN A 216 9.08 -6.69 0.03
C ASN A 216 8.10 -6.57 1.22
N LEU A 217 7.62 -7.72 1.73
CA LEU A 217 6.59 -7.80 2.76
C LEU A 217 7.15 -8.59 3.95
N SER A 218 8.04 -7.93 4.68
CA SER A 218 8.74 -8.52 5.83
C SER A 218 7.82 -8.88 7.00
N ASN A 219 6.57 -8.42 6.97
CA ASN A 219 5.55 -8.55 8.00
C ASN A 219 4.37 -9.46 7.53
N ILE A 220 4.63 -10.39 6.61
CA ILE A 220 3.58 -11.19 5.96
C ILE A 220 2.84 -12.10 6.96
N GLN A 221 3.52 -12.59 8.00
CA GLN A 221 2.89 -13.43 9.04
C GLN A 221 1.98 -12.60 9.94
N HIS A 222 2.34 -11.35 10.22
CA HIS A 222 1.53 -10.43 11.02
C HIS A 222 0.22 -9.99 10.34
N LEU A 223 0.04 -10.27 9.04
CA LEU A 223 -1.20 -9.95 8.32
C LEU A 223 -2.35 -10.91 8.61
N ASP A 224 -2.09 -12.06 9.25
CA ASP A 224 -3.09 -13.08 9.58
C ASP A 224 -3.88 -13.56 8.35
N ILE A 225 -3.15 -13.83 7.26
CA ILE A 225 -3.73 -14.30 6.00
C ILE A 225 -3.46 -15.79 5.85
N ASP A 226 -4.53 -16.57 5.78
CA ASP A 226 -4.46 -17.93 5.29
C ASP A 226 -4.11 -17.92 3.78
N PHE A 227 -3.02 -18.59 3.40
CA PHE A 227 -2.56 -18.67 2.00
C PHE A 227 -3.09 -19.89 1.24
N GLU A 228 -3.95 -20.72 1.85
CA GLU A 228 -4.61 -21.82 1.16
C GLU A 228 -5.41 -21.33 -0.05
N GLY A 229 -5.35 -22.06 -1.17
CA GLY A 229 -6.04 -21.67 -2.40
C GLY A 229 -5.39 -20.52 -3.18
N ALA A 230 -4.18 -20.08 -2.81
CA ALA A 230 -3.38 -19.19 -3.66
C ALA A 230 -3.22 -19.79 -5.07
N VAL A 231 -3.54 -18.98 -6.09
CA VAL A 231 -3.50 -19.40 -7.49
C VAL A 231 -2.06 -19.71 -7.92
N LYS A 232 -1.85 -20.91 -8.46
CA LYS A 232 -0.63 -21.27 -9.18
C LYS A 232 -0.77 -20.83 -10.64
N PHE A 233 -0.23 -19.68 -10.99
CA PHE A 233 -0.19 -19.24 -12.39
C PHE A 233 0.77 -20.14 -13.20
N ASN A 234 0.20 -20.98 -14.05
CA ASN A 234 0.98 -21.74 -15.02
C ASN A 234 1.16 -20.88 -16.29
N LEU A 235 2.32 -20.24 -16.41
CA LEU A 235 2.66 -19.30 -17.47
C LEU A 235 2.53 -19.92 -18.89
N ILE A 236 2.71 -21.24 -19.00
CA ILE A 236 2.76 -21.97 -20.27
C ILE A 236 1.35 -22.18 -20.87
N THR A 237 0.35 -22.46 -20.03
CA THR A 237 -1.04 -22.75 -20.48
C THR A 237 -1.92 -21.50 -20.54
N LEU A 238 -1.68 -20.48 -19.71
CA LEU A 238 -2.44 -19.22 -19.75
C LEU A 238 -1.93 -18.22 -20.81
N GLY A 239 -0.69 -18.36 -21.30
CA GLY A 239 -0.08 -17.41 -22.23
C GLY A 239 -0.81 -17.22 -23.57
N LYS A 240 -1.67 -18.17 -23.96
CA LYS A 240 -2.50 -18.08 -25.19
C LYS A 240 -3.86 -17.41 -24.96
N LYS A 241 -4.39 -17.42 -23.73
CA LYS A 241 -5.69 -16.80 -23.41
C LYS A 241 -5.54 -15.28 -23.53
N ASN A 242 -6.46 -14.64 -24.25
CA ASN A 242 -6.45 -13.20 -24.55
C ASN A 242 -5.29 -12.70 -25.43
N LEU A 243 -4.50 -13.57 -26.07
CA LEU A 243 -3.41 -13.12 -26.96
C LEU A 243 -3.93 -12.23 -28.11
N PHE A 244 -5.13 -12.51 -28.61
CA PHE A 244 -5.84 -11.69 -29.59
C PHE A 244 -6.01 -10.22 -29.13
N TRP A 245 -6.17 -9.97 -27.83
CA TRP A 245 -6.33 -8.62 -27.28
C TRP A 245 -5.03 -7.83 -27.19
N LYS A 246 -3.86 -8.50 -27.33
CA LYS A 246 -2.55 -7.88 -27.13
C LYS A 246 -2.34 -6.64 -27.98
N SER A 247 -2.68 -6.69 -29.28
CA SER A 247 -2.50 -5.56 -30.19
C SER A 247 -3.36 -4.36 -29.78
N LEU A 248 -4.63 -4.59 -29.41
CA LEU A 248 -5.52 -3.52 -28.94
C LEU A 248 -5.05 -2.96 -27.59
N ASN A 249 -4.58 -3.82 -26.68
CA ASN A 249 -4.03 -3.43 -25.39
C ASN A 249 -2.83 -2.49 -25.55
N LEU A 250 -1.88 -2.84 -26.42
CA LEU A 250 -0.72 -2.00 -26.72
C LEU A 250 -1.12 -0.69 -27.41
N PHE A 251 -2.06 -0.74 -28.34
CA PHE A 251 -2.57 0.48 -28.99
C PHE A 251 -3.19 1.47 -27.97
N LEU A 252 -4.03 0.98 -27.05
CA LEU A 252 -4.66 1.81 -26.02
C LEU A 252 -3.65 2.34 -24.99
N MET A 253 -2.61 1.55 -24.70
CA MET A 253 -1.45 1.98 -23.91
C MET A 253 -0.78 3.18 -24.57
N ASP A 254 -0.32 3.04 -25.81
CA ASP A 254 0.41 4.07 -26.53
C ASP A 254 -0.43 5.34 -26.70
N LEU A 255 -1.73 5.19 -27.02
CA LEU A 255 -2.65 6.31 -27.11
C LEU A 255 -2.78 7.06 -25.77
N THR A 256 -2.86 6.33 -24.65
CA THR A 256 -2.90 6.95 -23.32
C THR A 256 -1.58 7.65 -23.03
N ASP A 257 -0.45 6.97 -23.22
CA ASP A 257 0.87 7.47 -22.85
C ASP A 257 1.20 8.75 -23.61
N ARG A 258 0.91 8.81 -24.91
CA ARG A 258 1.03 10.06 -25.69
C ARG A 258 0.23 11.20 -25.10
N LYS A 259 -1.02 10.95 -24.68
CA LYS A 259 -1.89 11.96 -24.05
C LYS A 259 -1.35 12.40 -22.69
N TRP A 260 -0.83 11.48 -21.89
CA TRP A 260 -0.25 11.77 -20.59
C TRP A 260 1.06 12.56 -20.71
N LYS A 261 1.99 12.15 -21.59
CA LYS A 261 3.22 12.91 -21.90
C LYS A 261 2.92 14.33 -22.37
N HIS A 262 1.93 14.50 -23.25
CA HIS A 262 1.51 15.83 -23.70
C HIS A 262 0.99 16.69 -22.52
N LYS A 263 0.13 16.14 -21.66
CA LYS A 263 -0.38 16.85 -20.48
C LYS A 263 0.72 17.17 -19.47
N TRP A 264 1.66 16.27 -19.27
CA TRP A 264 2.80 16.43 -18.36
C TRP A 264 3.69 17.59 -18.79
N ARG A 265 4.08 17.61 -20.08
CA ARG A 265 4.86 18.69 -20.68
C ARG A 265 4.12 20.03 -20.60
N LYS A 266 2.81 20.06 -20.88
CA LYS A 266 1.99 21.27 -20.78
C LYS A 266 1.97 21.86 -19.37
N ARG A 267 2.13 21.02 -18.32
CA ARG A 267 2.22 21.47 -16.92
C ARG A 267 3.63 21.88 -16.50
N GLY A 268 4.63 21.77 -17.37
CA GLY A 268 6.02 22.15 -17.09
C GLY A 268 6.75 21.20 -16.14
N PHE A 269 6.28 19.96 -15.98
CA PHE A 269 6.94 19.00 -15.09
C PHE A 269 8.16 18.34 -15.75
N PRO A 270 9.24 18.04 -14.98
CA PRO A 270 10.43 17.35 -15.49
C PRO A 270 10.08 15.97 -16.07
N MET A 271 10.58 15.64 -17.26
CA MET A 271 10.29 14.34 -17.90
C MET A 271 10.96 13.15 -17.20
N GLU A 272 12.05 13.39 -16.47
CA GLU A 272 12.70 12.38 -15.62
C GLU A 272 11.77 11.80 -14.55
N ASP A 273 10.80 12.59 -14.08
CA ASP A 273 9.82 12.18 -13.07
C ASP A 273 8.59 11.48 -13.66
N TYR A 274 8.44 11.50 -14.99
CA TYR A 274 7.25 10.97 -15.66
C TYR A 274 7.10 9.46 -15.45
N GLU A 275 8.18 8.70 -15.64
CA GLU A 275 8.16 7.24 -15.53
C GLU A 275 7.82 6.78 -14.11
N LEU A 276 8.32 7.49 -13.09
CA LEU A 276 8.00 7.22 -11.70
C LEU A 276 6.53 7.52 -11.36
N ALA A 277 5.96 8.57 -11.97
CA ALA A 277 4.60 9.04 -11.73
C ALA A 277 3.52 8.22 -12.45
N PHE A 278 3.79 7.75 -13.68
CA PHE A 278 2.77 7.14 -14.56
C PHE A 278 3.03 5.67 -14.92
N LYS A 279 4.25 5.13 -14.73
CA LYS A 279 4.66 3.75 -15.02
C LYS A 279 3.75 3.06 -16.06
N THR A 280 3.98 3.41 -17.33
CA THR A 280 3.16 2.97 -18.45
C THR A 280 3.82 1.78 -19.14
N THR A 281 3.48 0.56 -18.72
CA THR A 281 3.99 -0.67 -19.38
C THR A 281 2.83 -1.52 -19.87
N PRO A 282 3.05 -2.55 -20.72
CA PRO A 282 1.97 -3.41 -21.17
C PRO A 282 1.20 -4.11 -20.03
N TYR A 283 1.82 -4.22 -18.85
CA TYR A 283 1.36 -5.00 -17.69
C TYR A 283 1.26 -4.20 -16.38
N VAL A 284 1.58 -2.91 -16.38
CA VAL A 284 1.35 -1.97 -15.27
C VAL A 284 0.80 -0.65 -15.81
N SER A 285 -0.20 -0.11 -15.11
CA SER A 285 -0.58 1.30 -15.25
C SER A 285 -0.71 1.92 -13.87
N LYS A 286 0.13 2.92 -13.61
CA LYS A 286 0.10 3.73 -12.39
C LYS A 286 -0.34 5.14 -12.77
N ASN A 287 -1.05 5.85 -11.90
CA ASN A 287 -1.43 7.22 -12.20
C ASN A 287 -1.34 8.10 -10.95
N HIS A 288 -0.15 8.65 -10.70
CA HIS A 288 0.06 9.62 -9.63
C HIS A 288 0.56 10.95 -10.21
N PRO A 289 -0.35 11.84 -10.65
CA PRO A 289 0.00 13.08 -11.33
C PRO A 289 0.81 14.08 -10.49
N ALA A 290 0.97 13.84 -9.18
CA ALA A 290 1.75 14.67 -8.27
C ALA A 290 3.03 14.00 -7.74
N ASN A 291 3.41 12.83 -8.30
CA ASN A 291 4.55 12.00 -7.88
C ASN A 291 4.62 11.78 -6.35
N TYR A 292 3.48 11.36 -5.78
CA TYR A 292 3.27 11.28 -4.33
C TYR A 292 4.32 10.39 -3.64
N GLN A 293 4.64 9.25 -4.24
CA GLN A 293 5.66 8.34 -3.69
C GLN A 293 7.04 9.01 -3.59
N LYS A 294 7.49 9.73 -4.63
CA LYS A 294 8.76 10.48 -4.58
C LYS A 294 8.75 11.49 -3.44
N LYS A 295 7.69 12.29 -3.33
CA LYS A 295 7.54 13.29 -2.26
C LYS A 295 7.58 12.67 -0.86
N VAL A 296 6.89 11.56 -0.66
CA VAL A 296 6.88 10.84 0.61
C VAL A 296 8.28 10.33 0.96
N LEU A 297 8.99 9.73 0.01
CA LEU A 297 10.34 9.20 0.23
C LEU A 297 11.36 10.33 0.48
N GLU A 298 11.28 11.44 -0.26
CA GLU A 298 12.14 12.62 -0.05
C GLU A 298 11.89 13.29 1.31
N GLN A 299 10.64 13.37 1.74
CA GLN A 299 10.30 13.90 3.07
C GLN A 299 10.76 12.97 4.18
N LEU A 300 10.67 11.66 3.97
CA LEU A 300 11.14 10.65 4.93
C LEU A 300 12.65 10.72 5.13
N GLN A 301 13.43 10.96 4.07
CA GLN A 301 14.89 11.14 4.15
C GLN A 301 15.30 12.41 4.93
N LYS A 302 14.43 13.42 5.01
CA LYS A 302 14.69 14.68 5.71
C LYS A 302 14.33 14.64 7.20
N ARG A 303 13.65 13.59 7.68
CA ARG A 303 13.23 13.40 9.08
C ARG A 303 14.15 12.41 9.78
#